data_AF-A0A354SN36-F1
#
_entry.id   AF-A0A354SN36-F1
#
_cell.length_a   1.000
_cell.length_b   1.000
_cell.length_c   1.000
_cell.angle_alpha   90.00
_cell.angle_beta   90.00
_cell.angle_gamma   90.00
#
_symmetry.space_group_name_H-M   'P 1'
#
loop_
_entity.id
_entity.type
_entity.pdbx_description
1 polymer ?
#
loop_
_entity_poly.entity_id
_entity_poly.type
_entity_poly.pdbx_seq_one_letter_code
_entity_poly.pdbx_strand_id
1 'polypeptide(L)'
;MDEYHRRSHIDGLKREMGKMVSMSDVNELNANVEKASVKDIVKNVNNEIQKNLDPLVVACDNYKEIVEDEKQNQELMLKDLNYNKESMSKSLNELKNGIIHKINGASYQTIGSIIQEDLGIEGENVTMYALEHNINQILSGCTNNNGLKIQHHITQFEQSMSAKENFVKGAMKRSAKCLKNVKINATMVKSVRDVALKTVKFKPWGAIKLAQNLTKCIAGIGIAITVFAEGYEWWKNWKESEKLDKLRKELLSAVNEVFADVFSSFDSNEKYYKNYAPTYIELKDRLKEPENEVSKLKEEIEKLERFKKSFLNWSGTPEYTDYEEI
;
A
#
# COMPACT_ATOMS: atom_id res chain seq x y z
N MET A 1 13.18 30.54 -58.75
CA MET A 1 12.97 30.31 -57.31
C MET A 1 11.89 29.26 -57.08
N ASP A 2 10.72 29.36 -57.73
CA ASP A 2 9.61 28.41 -57.52
C ASP A 2 9.92 26.94 -57.83
N GLU A 3 10.76 26.66 -58.84
CA GLU A 3 11.08 25.27 -59.21
C GLU A 3 11.99 24.58 -58.19
N TYR A 4 12.85 25.32 -57.49
CA TYR A 4 13.68 24.79 -56.39
C TYR A 4 12.82 24.44 -55.18
N HIS A 5 11.88 25.31 -54.79
CA HIS A 5 10.95 25.04 -53.70
C HIS A 5 10.06 23.83 -54.01
N ARG A 6 9.65 23.68 -55.28
CA ARG A 6 8.84 22.54 -55.75
C ARG A 6 9.62 21.22 -55.78
N ARG A 7 10.88 21.22 -56.23
CA ARG A 7 11.73 20.01 -56.34
C ARG A 7 12.41 19.62 -55.03
N SER A 8 12.71 20.57 -54.15
CA SER A 8 13.36 20.31 -52.85
C SER A 8 12.38 20.00 -51.72
N HIS A 9 11.10 20.33 -51.92
CA HIS A 9 10.01 20.22 -50.92
C HIS A 9 10.38 20.79 -49.53
N ILE A 10 11.30 21.75 -49.51
CA ILE A 10 11.85 22.40 -48.32
C ILE A 10 10.75 23.02 -47.44
N ASP A 11 9.63 23.41 -48.04
CA ASP A 11 8.49 23.99 -47.32
C ASP A 11 7.66 22.92 -46.60
N GLY A 12 7.63 21.70 -47.12
CA GLY A 12 7.09 20.53 -46.41
C GLY A 12 7.95 20.17 -45.21
N LEU A 13 9.28 20.15 -45.38
CA LEU A 13 10.25 19.96 -44.31
C LEU A 13 10.08 21.03 -43.22
N LYS A 14 10.05 22.31 -43.60
CA LYS A 14 9.86 23.44 -42.67
C LYS A 14 8.54 23.35 -41.91
N ARG A 15 7.46 22.89 -42.54
CA ARG A 15 6.16 22.72 -41.88
C ARG A 15 6.19 21.59 -40.85
N GLU A 16 6.78 20.45 -41.18
CA GLU A 16 6.91 19.33 -40.23
C GLU A 16 7.94 19.64 -39.12
N MET A 17 9.04 20.33 -39.43
CA MET A 17 9.98 20.87 -38.44
C MET A 17 9.33 21.92 -37.54
N GLY A 18 8.43 22.76 -38.07
CA GLY A 18 7.66 23.72 -37.29
C GLY A 18 6.77 23.07 -36.23
N LYS A 19 6.28 21.85 -36.46
CA LYS A 19 5.55 21.06 -35.46
C LYS A 19 6.49 20.59 -34.33
N MET A 20 7.73 20.22 -34.64
CA MET A 20 8.77 19.81 -33.68
C MET A 20 9.28 20.99 -32.83
N VAL A 21 9.40 22.17 -33.42
CA VAL A 21 9.78 23.44 -32.78
C VAL A 21 8.82 23.84 -31.64
N SER A 22 7.56 23.40 -31.70
CA SER A 22 6.62 23.60 -30.58
C SER A 22 7.01 22.81 -29.31
N MET A 23 7.85 21.78 -29.48
CA MET A 23 8.31 20.84 -28.47
C MET A 23 9.74 21.07 -27.99
N SER A 24 10.64 21.68 -28.77
CA SER A 24 12.03 22.00 -28.35
C SER A 24 12.56 23.25 -29.07
N ASP A 25 13.39 24.04 -28.37
CA ASP A 25 13.79 25.43 -28.72
C ASP A 25 14.34 25.60 -30.15
N VAL A 26 13.71 26.53 -30.88
CA VAL A 26 13.77 26.73 -32.35
C VAL A 26 15.11 27.23 -32.84
N ASN A 27 15.83 27.92 -31.95
CA ASN A 27 17.00 28.70 -32.33
C ASN A 27 18.26 27.83 -32.48
N GLU A 28 18.31 26.67 -31.83
CA GLU A 28 19.46 25.75 -31.88
C GLU A 28 19.45 24.88 -33.15
N LEU A 29 18.26 24.63 -33.72
CA LEU A 29 18.05 23.77 -34.89
C LEU A 29 18.22 24.50 -36.24
N ASN A 30 18.13 25.83 -36.28
CA ASN A 30 18.10 26.62 -37.52
C ASN A 30 19.50 26.97 -38.11
N ALA A 31 20.59 26.67 -37.42
CA ALA A 31 21.92 27.21 -37.77
C ALA A 31 22.65 26.53 -38.95
N ASN A 32 22.13 25.43 -39.51
CA ASN A 32 22.92 24.54 -40.39
C ASN A 32 22.39 24.38 -41.85
N VAL A 33 21.73 25.39 -42.43
CA VAL A 33 21.08 25.23 -43.75
C VAL A 33 21.84 25.91 -44.89
N GLU A 34 22.89 25.26 -45.44
CA GLU A 34 23.36 25.51 -46.82
C GLU A 34 23.72 24.21 -47.58
N LYS A 35 22.83 23.86 -48.52
CA LYS A 35 22.93 23.07 -49.78
C LYS A 35 23.55 21.67 -49.86
N ALA A 36 24.40 21.18 -48.95
CA ALA A 36 24.64 19.72 -48.77
C ALA A 36 23.50 19.06 -47.94
N SER A 37 22.40 19.81 -47.78
CA SER A 37 21.87 20.08 -46.46
C SER A 37 20.57 19.36 -46.15
N VAL A 38 19.81 18.84 -47.13
CA VAL A 38 18.50 18.22 -46.80
C VAL A 38 18.70 16.84 -46.20
N LYS A 39 19.56 15.99 -46.78
CA LYS A 39 19.88 14.66 -46.24
C LYS A 39 20.56 14.74 -44.88
N ASP A 40 21.47 15.70 -44.72
CA ASP A 40 22.14 15.95 -43.44
C ASP A 40 21.20 16.57 -42.40
N ILE A 41 20.29 17.47 -42.77
CA ILE A 41 19.22 17.96 -41.88
C ILE A 41 18.29 16.82 -41.49
N VAL A 42 17.86 15.97 -42.43
CA VAL A 42 17.01 14.81 -42.16
C VAL A 42 17.70 13.83 -41.22
N LYS A 43 18.98 13.54 -41.47
CA LYS A 43 19.81 12.69 -40.61
C LYS A 43 19.97 13.30 -39.23
N ASN A 44 20.23 14.59 -39.12
CA ASN A 44 20.39 15.30 -37.85
C ASN A 44 19.08 15.37 -37.06
N VAL A 45 17.96 15.67 -37.71
CA VAL A 45 16.63 15.68 -37.10
C VAL A 45 16.24 14.27 -36.64
N ASN A 46 16.47 13.24 -37.46
CA ASN A 46 16.22 11.86 -37.05
C ASN A 46 17.11 11.45 -35.86
N ASN A 47 18.38 11.84 -35.86
CA ASN A 47 19.30 11.59 -34.75
C ASN A 47 18.86 12.30 -33.47
N GLU A 48 18.40 13.56 -33.55
CA GLU A 48 17.88 14.29 -32.39
C GLU A 48 16.54 13.73 -31.90
N ILE A 49 15.64 13.30 -32.78
CA ILE A 49 14.42 12.57 -32.39
C ILE A 49 14.78 11.28 -31.66
N GLN A 50 15.70 10.48 -32.21
CA GLN A 50 16.15 9.21 -31.63
C GLN A 50 16.81 9.42 -30.25
N LYS A 51 17.72 10.38 -30.14
CA LYS A 51 18.45 10.74 -28.91
C LYS A 51 17.53 11.19 -27.78
N ASN A 52 16.36 11.74 -28.11
CA ASN A 52 15.33 12.09 -27.14
C ASN A 52 14.31 10.98 -26.90
N LEU A 53 14.01 10.15 -27.91
CA LEU A 53 13.04 9.05 -27.81
C LEU A 53 13.58 7.85 -27.03
N ASP A 54 14.79 7.39 -27.33
CA ASP A 54 15.34 6.16 -26.74
C ASP A 54 15.40 6.22 -25.20
N PRO A 55 15.85 7.33 -24.56
CA PRO A 55 15.82 7.44 -23.11
C PRO A 55 14.40 7.46 -22.52
N LEU A 56 13.39 7.91 -23.27
CA LEU A 56 11.99 7.92 -22.81
C LEU A 56 11.38 6.53 -22.87
N VAL A 57 11.65 5.78 -23.94
CA VAL A 57 11.23 4.38 -24.09
C VAL A 57 11.78 3.54 -22.94
N VAL A 58 13.09 3.61 -22.71
CA VAL A 58 13.72 2.87 -21.60
C VAL A 58 13.20 3.35 -20.23
N ALA A 59 12.79 4.62 -20.08
CA ALA A 59 12.21 5.11 -18.82
C ALA A 59 10.83 4.51 -18.60
N CYS A 60 10.03 4.48 -19.65
CA CYS A 60 8.69 3.92 -19.63
C CYS A 60 8.74 2.42 -19.31
N ASP A 61 9.67 1.68 -19.90
CA ASP A 61 9.86 0.26 -19.61
C ASP A 61 10.28 0.03 -18.16
N ASN A 62 11.26 0.78 -17.66
CA ASN A 62 11.70 0.70 -16.26
C ASN A 62 10.58 1.03 -15.27
N TYR A 63 9.76 2.05 -15.54
CA TYR A 63 8.65 2.47 -14.68
C TYR A 63 7.48 1.48 -14.75
N LYS A 64 7.23 0.89 -15.93
CA LYS A 64 6.26 -0.19 -16.10
C LYS A 64 6.66 -1.42 -15.28
N GLU A 65 7.93 -1.79 -15.30
CA GLU A 65 8.47 -2.88 -14.48
C GLU A 65 8.31 -2.57 -12.98
N ILE A 66 8.59 -1.35 -12.52
CA ILE A 66 8.34 -0.95 -11.12
C ILE A 66 6.87 -1.11 -10.75
N VAL A 67 5.96 -0.68 -11.63
CA VAL A 67 4.51 -0.79 -11.39
C VAL A 67 4.07 -2.25 -11.33
N GLU A 68 4.62 -3.11 -12.19
CA GLU A 68 4.32 -4.54 -12.19
C GLU A 68 4.87 -5.24 -10.94
N ASP A 69 6.11 -4.96 -10.56
CA ASP A 69 6.73 -5.44 -9.32
C ASP A 69 5.87 -5.02 -8.11
N GLU A 70 5.38 -3.78 -8.12
CA GLU A 70 4.58 -3.24 -7.02
C GLU A 70 3.18 -3.87 -6.95
N LYS A 71 2.58 -4.27 -8.06
CA LYS A 71 1.33 -5.06 -8.04
C LYS A 71 1.54 -6.39 -7.34
N GLN A 72 2.62 -7.10 -7.69
CA GLN A 72 2.97 -8.36 -7.04
C GLN A 72 3.26 -8.13 -5.55
N ASN A 73 3.96 -7.04 -5.22
CA ASN A 73 4.27 -6.63 -3.86
C ASN A 73 2.99 -6.37 -3.03
N GLN A 74 1.99 -5.71 -3.61
CA GLN A 74 0.67 -5.49 -2.98
C GLN A 74 -0.08 -6.80 -2.73
N GLU A 75 -0.05 -7.74 -3.68
CA GLU A 75 -0.68 -9.05 -3.51
C GLU A 75 -0.01 -9.85 -2.37
N LEU A 76 1.32 -9.80 -2.29
CA LEU A 76 2.08 -10.43 -1.20
C LEU A 76 1.78 -9.77 0.14
N MET A 77 1.73 -8.44 0.19
CA MET A 77 1.34 -7.70 1.38
C MET A 77 -0.07 -8.07 1.84
N LEU A 78 -1.02 -8.19 0.92
CA LEU A 78 -2.38 -8.61 1.24
C LEU A 78 -2.43 -10.03 1.80
N LYS A 79 -1.65 -10.96 1.23
CA LYS A 79 -1.51 -12.32 1.76
C LYS A 79 -0.94 -12.33 3.17
N ASP A 80 0.11 -11.53 3.43
CA ASP A 80 0.71 -11.38 4.75
C ASP A 80 -0.28 -10.81 5.80
N LEU A 81 -1.06 -9.78 5.42
CA LEU A 81 -2.10 -9.22 6.30
C LEU A 81 -3.21 -10.23 6.59
N ASN A 82 -3.64 -11.00 5.59
CA ASN A 82 -4.66 -12.04 5.78
C ASN A 82 -4.13 -13.18 6.66
N TYR A 83 -2.88 -13.60 6.46
CA TYR A 83 -2.24 -14.58 7.32
C TYR A 83 -2.18 -14.11 8.79
N ASN A 84 -1.81 -12.86 9.02
CA ASN A 84 -1.79 -12.29 10.37
C ASN A 84 -3.19 -12.20 10.98
N LYS A 85 -4.24 -11.92 10.18
CA LYS A 85 -5.64 -11.96 10.60
C LYS A 85 -6.07 -13.37 11.02
N GLU A 86 -5.74 -14.38 10.23
CA GLU A 86 -6.05 -15.78 10.51
C GLU A 86 -5.34 -16.27 11.77
N SER A 87 -4.05 -15.95 11.90
CA SER A 87 -3.25 -16.26 13.09
C SER A 87 -3.83 -15.62 14.36
N MET A 88 -4.15 -14.32 14.31
CA MET A 88 -4.81 -13.60 15.40
C MET A 88 -6.15 -14.24 15.78
N SER A 89 -6.99 -14.55 14.78
CA SER A 89 -8.29 -15.19 14.99
C SER A 89 -8.15 -16.56 15.66
N LYS A 90 -7.15 -17.35 15.24
CA LYS A 90 -6.84 -18.65 15.86
C LYS A 90 -6.44 -18.49 17.32
N SER A 91 -5.49 -17.60 17.63
CA SER A 91 -5.04 -17.36 19.02
C SER A 91 -6.16 -16.85 19.92
N LEU A 92 -7.04 -15.97 19.41
CA LEU A 92 -8.21 -15.51 20.16
C LEU A 92 -9.20 -16.66 20.44
N ASN A 93 -9.46 -17.52 19.45
CA ASN A 93 -10.33 -18.69 19.64
C ASN A 93 -9.73 -19.70 20.62
N GLU A 94 -8.41 -19.94 20.58
CA GLU A 94 -7.71 -20.81 21.53
C GLU A 94 -7.82 -20.27 22.95
N LEU A 95 -7.59 -18.96 23.15
CA LEU A 95 -7.77 -18.31 24.45
C LEU A 95 -9.21 -18.43 24.94
N LYS A 96 -10.20 -18.09 24.10
CA LYS A 96 -11.63 -18.19 24.41
C LYS A 96 -12.01 -19.61 24.83
N ASN A 97 -11.67 -20.60 24.00
CA ASN A 97 -12.04 -21.99 24.23
C ASN A 97 -11.35 -22.57 25.46
N GLY A 98 -10.09 -22.19 25.71
CA GLY A 98 -9.37 -22.57 26.92
C GLY A 98 -10.09 -22.09 28.19
N ILE A 99 -10.48 -20.82 28.22
CA ILE A 99 -11.22 -20.25 29.36
C ILE A 99 -12.60 -20.90 29.53
N ILE A 100 -13.35 -21.06 28.44
CA ILE A 100 -14.68 -21.72 28.47
C ILE A 100 -14.55 -23.16 28.99
N HIS A 101 -13.55 -23.92 28.53
CA HIS A 101 -13.32 -25.28 28.97
C HIS A 101 -12.99 -25.35 30.46
N LYS A 102 -12.12 -24.46 30.95
CA LYS A 102 -11.81 -24.33 32.38
C LYS A 102 -13.05 -24.03 33.21
N ILE A 103 -13.88 -23.05 32.82
CA ILE A 103 -15.11 -22.68 33.55
C ILE A 103 -16.10 -23.86 33.59
N ASN A 104 -16.30 -24.55 32.47
CA ASN A 104 -17.21 -25.71 32.41
C ASN A 104 -16.77 -26.86 33.32
N GLY A 105 -15.45 -27.12 33.40
CA GLY A 105 -14.87 -28.17 34.24
C GLY A 105 -14.63 -27.77 35.70
N ALA A 106 -14.79 -26.49 36.05
CA ALA A 106 -14.40 -25.95 37.35
C ALA A 106 -15.29 -26.44 38.49
N SER A 107 -14.76 -27.03 39.55
CA SER A 107 -15.51 -27.28 40.78
C SER A 107 -15.57 -26.00 41.65
N TYR A 108 -16.28 -26.07 42.78
CA TYR A 108 -16.29 -24.97 43.75
C TYR A 108 -14.89 -24.63 44.30
N GLN A 109 -13.96 -25.59 44.31
CA GLN A 109 -12.58 -25.36 44.74
C GLN A 109 -11.71 -24.71 43.65
N THR A 110 -12.01 -24.93 42.37
CA THR A 110 -11.15 -24.49 41.27
C THR A 110 -11.67 -23.27 40.53
N ILE A 111 -12.96 -22.91 40.68
CA ILE A 111 -13.51 -21.73 40.00
C ILE A 111 -12.83 -20.43 40.46
N GLY A 112 -12.44 -20.33 41.73
CA GLY A 112 -11.73 -19.16 42.27
C GLY A 112 -10.37 -18.91 41.62
N SER A 113 -9.58 -19.97 41.39
CA SER A 113 -8.28 -19.84 40.73
C SER A 113 -8.45 -19.44 39.26
N ILE A 114 -9.48 -19.93 38.57
CA ILE A 114 -9.78 -19.51 37.19
C ILE A 114 -10.13 -18.02 37.13
N ILE A 115 -10.97 -17.53 38.07
CA ILE A 115 -11.32 -16.11 38.12
C ILE A 115 -10.08 -15.27 38.42
N GLN A 116 -9.19 -15.70 39.30
CA GLN A 116 -7.97 -14.95 39.63
C GLN A 116 -6.94 -14.96 38.49
N GLU A 117 -6.63 -16.13 37.94
CA GLU A 117 -5.51 -16.34 37.01
C GLU A 117 -5.89 -16.02 35.56
N ASP A 118 -7.06 -16.46 35.10
CA ASP A 118 -7.46 -16.34 33.70
C ASP A 118 -8.30 -15.08 33.43
N LEU A 119 -9.13 -14.67 34.39
CA LEU A 119 -9.97 -13.47 34.24
C LEU A 119 -9.30 -12.25 34.86
N GLY A 120 -8.94 -12.30 36.14
CA GLY A 120 -8.32 -11.21 36.90
C GLY A 120 -9.25 -10.64 37.97
N ILE A 121 -8.73 -10.52 39.19
CA ILE A 121 -9.36 -9.90 40.36
C ILE A 121 -8.48 -8.75 40.85
N GLU A 122 -9.08 -7.60 41.16
CA GLU A 122 -8.42 -6.49 41.85
C GLU A 122 -9.13 -6.23 43.17
N GLY A 123 -8.41 -6.46 44.28
CA GLY A 123 -9.01 -6.48 45.62
C GLY A 123 -10.05 -7.60 45.74
N GLU A 124 -11.31 -7.21 45.97
CA GLU A 124 -12.46 -8.13 46.09
C GLU A 124 -13.34 -8.15 44.83
N ASN A 125 -12.95 -7.46 43.76
CA ASN A 125 -13.77 -7.30 42.56
C ASN A 125 -13.15 -8.05 41.38
N VAL A 126 -13.99 -8.76 40.63
CA VAL A 126 -13.59 -9.28 39.31
C VAL A 126 -13.46 -8.10 38.36
N THR A 127 -12.24 -7.83 37.89
CA THR A 127 -11.98 -6.74 36.94
C THR A 127 -11.66 -7.23 35.55
N MET A 128 -11.48 -8.54 35.39
CA MET A 128 -11.15 -9.19 34.12
C MET A 128 -9.85 -8.65 33.46
N TYR A 129 -8.96 -8.02 34.24
CA TYR A 129 -7.75 -7.36 33.73
C TYR A 129 -6.74 -8.36 33.11
N ALA A 130 -6.70 -9.61 33.58
CA ALA A 130 -5.81 -10.64 33.04
C ALA A 130 -6.29 -11.10 31.65
N LEU A 131 -7.61 -11.28 31.49
CA LEU A 131 -8.23 -11.53 30.19
C LEU A 131 -7.97 -10.36 29.23
N GLU A 132 -8.18 -9.12 29.71
CA GLU A 132 -7.92 -7.92 28.93
C GLU A 132 -6.47 -7.88 28.44
N HIS A 133 -5.52 -8.15 29.34
CA HIS A 133 -4.09 -8.19 29.01
C HIS A 133 -3.80 -9.22 27.92
N ASN A 134 -4.28 -10.45 28.07
CA ASN A 134 -4.04 -11.53 27.10
C ASN A 134 -4.61 -11.20 25.71
N ILE A 135 -5.83 -10.64 25.66
CA ILE A 135 -6.43 -10.16 24.41
C ILE A 135 -5.55 -9.05 23.81
N ASN A 136 -5.18 -8.04 24.59
CA ASN A 136 -4.36 -6.92 24.12
C ASN A 136 -3.00 -7.36 23.59
N GLN A 137 -2.36 -8.37 24.18
CA GLN A 137 -1.12 -8.95 23.67
C GLN A 137 -1.31 -9.56 22.28
N ILE A 138 -2.35 -10.38 22.08
CA ILE A 138 -2.65 -11.00 20.77
C ILE A 138 -2.91 -9.93 19.70
N LEU A 139 -3.75 -8.93 20.03
CA LEU A 139 -4.09 -7.86 19.10
C LEU A 139 -2.90 -6.96 18.76
N SER A 140 -2.05 -6.67 19.75
CA SER A 140 -0.82 -5.89 19.56
C SER A 140 0.20 -6.66 18.72
N GLY A 141 0.34 -7.97 18.94
CA GLY A 141 1.19 -8.84 18.12
C GLY A 141 0.79 -8.82 16.65
N CYS A 142 -0.51 -8.96 16.35
CA CYS A 142 -1.03 -8.87 14.98
C CYS A 142 -0.72 -7.50 14.35
N THR A 143 -0.99 -6.42 15.08
CA THR A 143 -0.78 -5.05 14.60
C THR A 143 0.70 -4.75 14.33
N ASN A 144 1.58 -5.18 15.24
CA ASN A 144 3.01 -5.02 15.07
C ASN A 144 3.52 -5.81 13.87
N ASN A 145 3.08 -7.06 13.70
CA ASN A 145 3.44 -7.88 12.55
C ASN A 145 2.95 -7.25 11.24
N ASN A 146 1.71 -6.76 11.18
CA ASN A 146 1.21 -6.00 10.03
C ASN A 146 2.10 -4.80 9.73
N GLY A 147 2.49 -4.05 10.77
CA GLY A 147 3.34 -2.89 10.61
C GLY A 147 4.72 -3.22 10.05
N LEU A 148 5.33 -4.31 10.52
CA LEU A 148 6.62 -4.82 10.01
C LEU A 148 6.51 -5.26 8.56
N LYS A 149 5.44 -5.97 8.18
CA LYS A 149 5.21 -6.39 6.79
C LYS A 149 5.02 -5.19 5.87
N ILE A 150 4.18 -4.21 6.25
CA ILE A 150 3.99 -2.97 5.49
C ILE A 150 5.32 -2.22 5.32
N GLN A 151 6.13 -2.10 6.38
CA GLN A 151 7.44 -1.46 6.29
C GLN A 151 8.42 -2.21 5.37
N HIS A 152 8.40 -3.54 5.40
CA HIS A 152 9.21 -4.36 4.52
C HIS A 152 8.85 -4.11 3.05
N HIS A 153 7.56 -4.13 2.72
CA HIS A 153 7.09 -3.87 1.36
C HIS A 153 7.40 -2.45 0.90
N ILE A 154 7.26 -1.45 1.78
CA ILE A 154 7.67 -0.06 1.47
C ILE A 154 9.19 0.02 1.23
N THR A 155 10.00 -0.67 2.02
CA THR A 155 11.46 -0.68 1.83
C THR A 155 11.84 -1.29 0.48
N GLN A 156 11.18 -2.39 0.08
CA GLN A 156 11.37 -2.99 -1.25
C GLN A 156 10.99 -2.03 -2.37
N PHE A 157 9.85 -1.34 -2.24
CA PHE A 157 9.43 -0.31 -3.20
C PHE A 157 10.47 0.83 -3.31
N GLU A 158 10.97 1.34 -2.17
CA GLU A 158 12.01 2.38 -2.17
C GLU A 158 13.31 1.91 -2.85
N GLN A 159 13.71 0.66 -2.65
CA GLN A 159 14.89 0.08 -3.29
C GLN A 159 14.72 -0.02 -4.82
N SER A 160 13.57 -0.54 -5.29
CA SER A 160 13.26 -0.63 -6.72
C SER A 160 13.22 0.75 -7.38
N MET A 161 12.62 1.74 -6.73
CA MET A 161 12.61 3.12 -7.21
C MET A 161 14.01 3.76 -7.21
N SER A 162 14.81 3.55 -6.16
CA SER A 162 16.16 4.11 -6.04
C SER A 162 17.10 3.54 -7.10
N ALA A 163 17.02 2.24 -7.38
CA ALA A 163 17.80 1.58 -8.44
C ALA A 163 17.53 2.20 -9.82
N LYS A 164 16.32 2.70 -10.05
CA LYS A 164 15.87 3.24 -11.34
C LYS A 164 15.81 4.78 -11.36
N GLU A 165 16.11 5.44 -10.25
CA GLU A 165 15.94 6.89 -10.06
C GLU A 165 16.77 7.73 -11.02
N ASN A 166 18.05 7.36 -11.24
CA ASN A 166 18.94 8.09 -12.14
C ASN A 166 18.49 8.00 -13.60
N PHE A 167 17.96 6.85 -13.99
CA PHE A 167 17.40 6.63 -15.32
C PHE A 167 16.17 7.53 -15.53
N VAL A 168 15.24 7.45 -14.57
CA VAL A 168 14.00 8.23 -14.57
C VAL A 168 14.27 9.74 -14.55
N LYS A 169 15.14 10.23 -13.66
CA LYS A 169 15.54 11.65 -13.61
C LYS A 169 16.23 12.10 -14.90
N GLY A 170 17.08 11.26 -15.48
CA GLY A 170 17.78 11.53 -16.73
C GLY A 170 16.84 11.64 -17.93
N ALA A 171 15.80 10.80 -17.97
CA ALA A 171 14.73 10.85 -18.95
C ALA A 171 13.79 12.05 -18.71
N MET A 172 13.42 12.35 -17.45
CA MET A 172 12.60 13.52 -17.10
C MET A 172 13.26 14.85 -17.51
N LYS A 173 14.57 15.00 -17.32
CA LYS A 173 15.30 16.20 -17.76
C LYS A 173 15.28 16.38 -19.28
N ARG A 174 15.20 15.27 -20.03
CA ARG A 174 15.09 15.27 -21.50
C ARG A 174 13.64 15.47 -21.95
N SER A 175 12.67 14.81 -21.30
CA SER A 175 11.25 14.98 -21.57
C SER A 175 10.79 16.40 -21.26
N ALA A 176 11.25 17.05 -20.18
CA ALA A 176 10.87 18.44 -19.89
C ALA A 176 11.24 19.40 -21.04
N LYS A 177 12.28 19.07 -21.82
CA LYS A 177 12.70 19.82 -23.00
C LYS A 177 11.95 19.47 -24.29
N CYS A 178 11.26 18.33 -24.35
CA CYS A 178 10.61 17.80 -25.57
C CYS A 178 9.10 17.56 -25.42
N LEU A 179 8.61 17.44 -24.19
CA LEU A 179 7.26 17.01 -23.79
C LEU A 179 6.79 17.92 -22.65
N LYS A 180 6.33 19.13 -23.02
CA LYS A 180 5.87 20.18 -22.07
C LYS A 180 4.78 19.73 -21.09
N ASN A 181 4.09 18.62 -21.37
CA ASN A 181 2.93 18.15 -20.61
C ASN A 181 3.18 16.89 -19.75
N VAL A 182 4.40 16.33 -19.74
CA VAL A 182 4.71 15.12 -18.96
C VAL A 182 5.47 15.49 -17.69
N LYS A 183 4.77 15.55 -16.56
CA LYS A 183 5.37 15.64 -15.22
C LYS A 183 5.28 14.27 -14.56
N ILE A 184 6.39 13.53 -14.55
CA ILE A 184 6.51 12.29 -13.76
C ILE A 184 6.96 12.70 -12.35
N ASN A 185 6.34 12.16 -11.30
CA ASN A 185 6.43 12.74 -9.97
C ASN A 185 7.44 12.03 -9.06
N ALA A 186 8.64 12.61 -8.92
CA ALA A 186 9.66 12.14 -7.98
C ALA A 186 9.24 12.23 -6.48
N THR A 187 8.12 12.88 -6.14
CA THR A 187 7.63 12.95 -4.75
C THR A 187 6.90 11.68 -4.28
N MET A 188 6.63 10.72 -5.17
CA MET A 188 5.99 9.45 -4.82
C MET A 188 6.75 8.68 -3.74
N VAL A 189 8.07 8.51 -3.90
CA VAL A 189 8.92 7.79 -2.92
C VAL A 189 8.81 8.41 -1.54
N LYS A 190 8.84 9.75 -1.47
CA LYS A 190 8.68 10.49 -0.21
C LYS A 190 7.30 10.27 0.40
N SER A 191 6.24 10.30 -0.41
CA SER A 191 4.87 10.10 0.07
C SER A 191 4.63 8.69 0.62
N VAL A 192 5.21 7.66 0.00
CA VAL A 192 5.13 6.26 0.47
C VAL A 192 5.97 6.07 1.75
N ARG A 193 7.15 6.70 1.83
CA ARG A 193 7.98 6.73 3.04
C ARG A 193 7.26 7.35 4.23
N ASP A 194 6.59 8.48 4.02
CA ASP A 194 5.88 9.19 5.09
C ASP A 194 4.75 8.33 5.68
N VAL A 195 4.11 7.47 4.88
CA VAL A 195 3.14 6.48 5.36
C VAL A 195 3.82 5.41 6.24
N ALA A 196 5.02 4.94 5.88
CA ALA A 196 5.77 3.96 6.68
C ALA A 196 6.06 4.45 8.10
N LEU A 197 6.44 5.74 8.23
CA LEU A 197 6.77 6.34 9.52
C LEU A 197 5.55 6.44 10.45
N LYS A 198 4.33 6.51 9.91
CA LYS A 198 3.08 6.47 10.70
C LYS A 198 2.81 5.07 11.25
N THR A 199 3.16 4.03 10.51
CA THR A 199 2.89 2.62 10.85
C THR A 199 3.53 2.21 12.19
N VAL A 200 4.71 2.75 12.53
CA VAL A 200 5.45 2.44 13.78
C VAL A 200 4.69 2.82 15.06
N LYS A 201 3.72 3.75 14.98
CA LYS A 201 3.11 4.37 16.17
C LYS A 201 1.69 3.90 16.49
N PHE A 202 1.13 2.99 15.70
CA PHE A 202 -0.29 2.62 15.83
C PHE A 202 -0.54 1.61 16.95
N LYS A 203 -1.62 1.81 17.71
CA LYS A 203 -1.99 1.05 18.91
C LYS A 203 -3.49 0.67 18.84
N PRO A 204 -3.85 -0.61 18.69
CA PRO A 204 -5.23 -1.03 18.35
C PRO A 204 -6.21 -0.95 19.53
N TRP A 205 -5.72 -0.98 20.78
CA TRP A 205 -6.56 -1.07 21.99
C TRP A 205 -7.39 0.18 22.27
N GLY A 206 -7.03 1.35 21.73
CA GLY A 206 -7.87 2.55 21.81
C GLY A 206 -9.07 2.52 20.86
N ALA A 207 -9.02 1.71 19.80
CA ALA A 207 -10.09 1.58 18.82
C ALA A 207 -11.15 0.55 19.24
N ILE A 208 -10.79 -0.38 20.13
CA ILE A 208 -11.65 -1.46 20.61
C ILE A 208 -12.15 -1.07 21.99
N LYS A 209 -13.48 -1.02 22.18
CA LYS A 209 -14.12 -0.63 23.45
C LYS A 209 -14.00 -1.71 24.53
N LEU A 210 -12.85 -2.39 24.61
CA LEU A 210 -12.64 -3.57 25.45
C LEU A 210 -12.84 -3.24 26.94
N ALA A 211 -12.17 -2.20 27.46
CA ALA A 211 -12.33 -1.76 28.84
C ALA A 211 -13.78 -1.37 29.19
N GLN A 212 -14.48 -0.69 28.27
CA GLN A 212 -15.89 -0.30 28.49
C GLN A 212 -16.81 -1.52 28.53
N ASN A 213 -16.59 -2.52 27.67
CA ASN A 213 -17.43 -3.70 27.61
C ASN A 213 -17.12 -4.69 28.73
N LEU A 214 -15.86 -4.79 29.16
CA LEU A 214 -15.48 -5.50 30.38
C LEU A 214 -16.19 -4.90 31.60
N THR A 215 -16.20 -3.57 31.73
CA THR A 215 -16.92 -2.87 32.82
C THR A 215 -18.42 -3.25 32.84
N LYS A 216 -19.06 -3.36 31.66
CA LYS A 216 -20.46 -3.80 31.56
C LYS A 216 -20.65 -5.26 31.94
N CYS A 217 -19.76 -6.14 31.47
CA CYS A 217 -19.80 -7.58 31.81
C CYS A 217 -19.67 -7.78 33.32
N ILE A 218 -18.74 -7.06 33.95
CA ILE A 218 -18.53 -7.07 35.41
C ILE A 218 -19.78 -6.60 36.14
N ALA A 219 -20.39 -5.50 35.71
CA ALA A 219 -21.64 -5.02 36.30
C ALA A 219 -22.81 -6.00 36.13
N GLY A 220 -22.80 -6.81 35.06
CA GLY A 220 -23.79 -7.86 34.79
C GLY A 220 -23.58 -9.16 35.57
N ILE A 221 -22.35 -9.43 36.03
CA ILE A 221 -22.05 -10.51 36.97
C ILE A 221 -22.58 -10.06 38.35
N GLY A 222 -23.86 -10.33 38.60
CA GLY A 222 -24.59 -9.90 39.82
C GLY A 222 -24.15 -10.61 41.10
N ILE A 223 -23.00 -11.28 41.08
CA ILE A 223 -22.40 -11.98 42.20
C ILE A 223 -21.19 -11.15 42.65
N ALA A 224 -21.29 -10.55 43.85
CA ALA A 224 -20.11 -10.02 44.52
C ALA A 224 -19.19 -11.22 44.84
N ILE A 225 -18.15 -11.41 44.04
CA ILE A 225 -17.15 -12.45 44.23
C ILE A 225 -16.18 -11.95 45.31
N THR A 226 -16.66 -11.82 46.56
CA THR A 226 -15.85 -11.49 47.74
C THR A 226 -14.94 -12.67 48.07
N VAL A 227 -13.94 -12.94 47.23
CA VAL A 227 -13.23 -14.22 47.27
C VAL A 227 -12.00 -14.23 48.17
N PHE A 228 -11.50 -13.12 48.71
CA PHE A 228 -10.17 -13.17 49.32
C PHE A 228 -9.96 -12.72 50.77
N ALA A 229 -10.97 -12.32 51.53
CA ALA A 229 -10.74 -11.96 52.95
C ALA A 229 -11.18 -13.03 53.99
N GLU A 230 -12.29 -13.75 53.78
CA GLU A 230 -12.93 -14.49 54.91
C GLU A 230 -13.39 -15.92 54.55
N GLY A 231 -12.75 -16.53 53.54
CA GLY A 231 -13.18 -17.75 52.82
C GLY A 231 -13.22 -19.09 53.58
N TYR A 232 -13.59 -19.12 54.86
CA TYR A 232 -14.00 -20.37 55.52
C TYR A 232 -15.53 -20.54 55.56
N GLU A 233 -16.30 -19.47 55.75
CA GLU A 233 -17.77 -19.55 55.87
C GLU A 233 -18.50 -19.50 54.52
N TRP A 234 -18.06 -18.66 53.58
CA TRP A 234 -18.60 -18.67 52.21
C TRP A 234 -18.40 -20.04 51.55
N TRP A 235 -17.22 -20.64 51.77
CA TRP A 235 -16.79 -21.93 51.20
C TRP A 235 -17.59 -23.14 51.72
N LYS A 236 -18.16 -23.06 52.93
CA LYS A 236 -18.98 -24.12 53.53
C LYS A 236 -20.44 -24.10 53.02
N ASN A 237 -20.95 -22.91 52.69
CA ASN A 237 -22.31 -22.68 52.20
C ASN A 237 -22.43 -22.72 50.66
N TRP A 238 -21.30 -22.70 49.93
CA TRP A 238 -21.25 -22.76 48.47
C TRP A 238 -21.21 -24.19 47.89
N LYS A 239 -21.65 -25.18 48.68
CA LYS A 239 -21.87 -26.57 48.25
C LYS A 239 -23.17 -26.77 47.46
N GLU A 240 -23.97 -25.72 47.30
CA GLU A 240 -25.17 -25.74 46.46
C GLU A 240 -24.76 -25.68 44.99
N SER A 241 -24.99 -26.79 44.26
CA SER A 241 -24.70 -26.89 42.82
C SER A 241 -25.33 -25.75 42.01
N GLU A 242 -26.48 -25.25 42.45
CA GLU A 242 -27.22 -24.16 41.80
C GLU A 242 -26.45 -22.83 41.77
N LYS A 243 -25.73 -22.49 42.85
CA LYS A 243 -24.91 -21.25 42.92
C LYS A 243 -23.68 -21.33 42.02
N LEU A 244 -23.01 -22.48 42.00
CA LEU A 244 -21.87 -22.72 41.12
C LEU A 244 -22.31 -22.71 39.65
N ASP A 245 -23.42 -23.35 39.32
CA ASP A 245 -23.96 -23.36 37.95
C ASP A 245 -24.39 -21.97 37.49
N LYS A 246 -24.97 -21.16 38.39
CA LYS A 246 -25.29 -19.76 38.10
C LYS A 246 -24.01 -18.95 37.83
N LEU A 247 -22.99 -19.07 38.68
CA LEU A 247 -21.72 -18.37 38.47
C LEU A 247 -21.06 -18.78 37.16
N ARG A 248 -20.99 -20.08 36.85
CA ARG A 248 -20.45 -20.57 35.57
C ARG A 248 -21.18 -19.94 34.38
N LYS A 249 -22.53 -19.89 34.41
CA LYS A 249 -23.32 -19.26 33.35
C LYS A 249 -23.00 -17.78 33.18
N GLU A 250 -22.89 -17.03 34.27
CA GLU A 250 -22.55 -15.60 34.24
C GLU A 250 -21.14 -15.37 33.67
N LEU A 251 -20.16 -16.15 34.11
CA LEU A 251 -18.78 -16.07 33.59
C LEU A 251 -18.69 -16.46 32.11
N LEU A 252 -19.41 -17.50 31.69
CA LEU A 252 -19.48 -17.90 30.28
C LEU A 252 -20.13 -16.81 29.42
N SER A 253 -21.19 -16.15 29.91
CA SER A 253 -21.80 -15.03 29.18
C SER A 253 -20.81 -13.89 29.03
N ALA A 254 -20.18 -13.46 30.14
CA ALA A 254 -19.19 -12.38 30.14
C ALA A 254 -18.02 -12.65 29.19
N VAL A 255 -17.44 -13.86 29.22
CA VAL A 255 -16.37 -14.26 28.29
C VAL A 255 -16.88 -14.23 26.84
N ASN A 256 -18.07 -14.76 26.56
CA ASN A 256 -18.60 -14.75 25.20
C ASN A 256 -18.87 -13.33 24.68
N GLU A 257 -19.40 -12.44 25.51
CA GLU A 257 -19.66 -11.03 25.17
C GLU A 257 -18.36 -10.29 24.85
N VAL A 258 -17.34 -10.42 25.71
CA VAL A 258 -16.01 -9.84 25.47
C VAL A 258 -15.44 -10.28 24.14
N PHE A 259 -15.47 -11.58 23.84
CA PHE A 259 -14.94 -12.08 22.57
C PHE A 259 -15.82 -11.69 21.38
N ALA A 260 -17.14 -11.60 21.52
CA ALA A 260 -18.02 -11.15 20.44
C ALA A 260 -17.65 -9.73 19.98
N ASP A 261 -17.40 -8.83 20.92
CA ASP A 261 -16.95 -7.47 20.61
C ASP A 261 -15.58 -7.46 19.92
N VAL A 262 -14.64 -8.27 20.41
CA VAL A 262 -13.32 -8.42 19.78
C VAL A 262 -13.46 -8.94 18.35
N PHE A 263 -14.24 -9.99 18.09
CA PHE A 263 -14.44 -10.51 16.73
C PHE A 263 -15.17 -9.50 15.82
N SER A 264 -16.09 -8.71 16.35
CA SER A 264 -16.82 -7.69 15.59
C SER A 264 -15.93 -6.58 15.03
N SER A 265 -14.74 -6.37 15.61
CA SER A 265 -13.77 -5.37 15.15
C SER A 265 -13.00 -5.81 13.90
N PHE A 266 -13.09 -7.08 13.49
CA PHE A 266 -12.42 -7.61 12.29
C PHE A 266 -13.26 -8.62 11.48
N ASP A 267 -14.58 -8.63 11.69
CA ASP A 267 -15.54 -9.48 10.96
C ASP A 267 -15.59 -9.24 9.43
N SER A 268 -14.98 -8.15 8.99
CA SER A 268 -14.84 -7.75 7.60
C SER A 268 -13.43 -7.23 7.34
N ASN A 269 -12.99 -7.29 6.08
CA ASN A 269 -11.67 -6.80 5.70
C ASN A 269 -11.54 -5.29 5.93
N GLU A 270 -12.60 -4.53 5.69
CA GLU A 270 -12.62 -3.09 5.94
C GLU A 270 -12.35 -2.75 7.42
N LYS A 271 -13.11 -3.36 8.35
CA LYS A 271 -12.89 -3.15 9.78
C LYS A 271 -11.51 -3.65 10.21
N TYR A 272 -11.07 -4.78 9.68
CA TYR A 272 -9.75 -5.33 9.98
C TYR A 272 -8.65 -4.33 9.59
N TYR A 273 -8.63 -3.83 8.36
CA TYR A 273 -7.61 -2.88 7.94
C TYR A 273 -7.70 -1.57 8.73
N LYS A 274 -8.91 -1.06 8.98
CA LYS A 274 -9.10 0.15 9.77
C LYS A 274 -8.53 0.02 11.19
N ASN A 275 -8.75 -1.12 11.84
CA ASN A 275 -8.42 -1.31 13.25
C ASN A 275 -7.03 -1.91 13.49
N TYR A 276 -6.43 -2.57 12.49
CA TYR A 276 -5.20 -3.36 12.66
C TYR A 276 -4.14 -3.13 11.57
N ALA A 277 -4.47 -2.42 10.48
CA ALA A 277 -3.52 -2.06 9.42
C ALA A 277 -3.92 -0.73 8.73
N PRO A 278 -4.19 0.37 9.45
CA PRO A 278 -4.76 1.58 8.84
C PRO A 278 -3.84 2.22 7.79
N THR A 279 -2.53 2.06 7.94
CA THR A 279 -1.56 2.57 6.98
C THR A 279 -1.54 1.80 5.66
N TYR A 280 -2.04 0.56 5.62
CA TYR A 280 -2.26 -0.16 4.36
C TYR A 280 -3.33 0.52 3.51
N ILE A 281 -4.36 1.13 4.12
CA ILE A 281 -5.40 1.87 3.39
C ILE A 281 -4.78 3.10 2.71
N GLU A 282 -3.98 3.89 3.46
CA GLU A 282 -3.28 5.05 2.91
C GLU A 282 -2.29 4.66 1.79
N LEU A 283 -1.56 3.55 1.98
CA LEU A 283 -0.60 3.04 1.01
C LEU A 283 -1.29 2.62 -0.29
N LYS A 284 -2.40 1.87 -0.20
CA LYS A 284 -3.17 1.42 -1.36
C LYS A 284 -3.61 2.58 -2.26
N ASP A 285 -3.99 3.72 -1.67
CA ASP A 285 -4.39 4.88 -2.46
C ASP A 285 -3.20 5.59 -3.13
N ARG A 286 -2.05 5.68 -2.45
CA ARG A 286 -0.82 6.26 -3.03
C ARG A 286 -0.29 5.46 -4.20
N LEU A 287 -0.50 4.15 -4.19
CA LEU A 287 -0.01 3.24 -5.24
C LEU A 287 -0.89 3.21 -6.51
N LYS A 288 -1.98 3.98 -6.58
CA LYS A 288 -2.78 4.16 -7.83
C LYS A 288 -2.22 5.25 -8.75
N GLU A 289 -1.42 6.17 -8.22
CA GLU A 289 -0.82 7.27 -8.99
C GLU A 289 0.18 6.83 -10.08
N PRO A 290 1.05 5.81 -9.90
CA PRO A 290 2.09 5.50 -10.88
C PRO A 290 1.57 4.79 -12.14
N GLU A 291 0.47 4.03 -12.07
CA GLU A 291 -0.18 3.45 -13.25
C GLU A 291 -0.65 4.52 -14.24
N ASN A 292 -1.21 5.61 -13.71
CA ASN A 292 -1.67 6.75 -14.50
C ASN A 292 -0.51 7.53 -15.11
N GLU A 293 0.62 7.64 -14.40
CA GLU A 293 1.84 8.27 -14.92
C GLU A 293 2.48 7.46 -16.05
N VAL A 294 2.57 6.12 -15.92
CA VAL A 294 3.08 5.24 -17.00
C VAL A 294 2.21 5.36 -18.25
N SER A 295 0.90 5.36 -18.07
CA SER A 295 -0.05 5.43 -19.20
C SER A 295 0.12 6.73 -19.99
N LYS A 296 0.25 7.88 -19.31
CA LYS A 296 0.52 9.18 -19.96
C LYS A 296 1.87 9.23 -20.64
N LEU A 297 2.91 8.69 -20.01
CA LEU A 297 4.25 8.64 -20.63
C LEU A 297 4.22 7.79 -21.91
N LYS A 298 3.54 6.64 -21.88
CA LYS A 298 3.38 5.76 -23.03
C LYS A 298 2.66 6.45 -24.19
N GLU A 299 1.56 7.16 -23.93
CA GLU A 299 0.83 7.91 -24.96
C GLU A 299 1.70 8.96 -25.66
N GLU A 300 2.57 9.64 -24.92
CA GLU A 300 3.47 10.65 -25.46
C GLU A 300 4.63 10.03 -26.26
N ILE A 301 5.17 8.89 -25.81
CA ILE A 301 6.14 8.10 -26.58
C ILE A 301 5.52 7.67 -27.92
N GLU A 302 4.29 7.13 -27.90
CA GLU A 302 3.61 6.70 -29.12
C GLU A 302 3.35 7.88 -30.09
N LYS A 303 3.08 9.10 -29.58
CA LYS A 303 2.98 10.30 -30.41
C LYS A 303 4.31 10.62 -31.10
N LEU A 304 5.42 10.55 -30.37
CA LEU A 304 6.75 10.78 -30.92
C LEU A 304 7.16 9.70 -31.93
N GLU A 305 6.83 8.44 -31.69
CA GLU A 305 7.07 7.33 -32.62
C GLU A 305 6.29 7.50 -33.93
N ARG A 306 5.00 7.86 -33.83
CA ARG A 306 4.17 8.16 -35.01
C ARG A 306 4.74 9.32 -35.81
N PHE A 307 5.21 10.37 -35.14
CA PHE A 307 5.86 11.50 -35.79
C PHE A 307 7.15 11.07 -36.50
N LYS A 308 8.04 10.33 -35.83
CA LYS A 308 9.27 9.79 -36.42
C LYS A 308 8.97 8.97 -37.67
N LYS A 309 7.96 8.09 -37.62
CA LYS A 309 7.53 7.28 -38.77
C LYS A 309 7.02 8.15 -39.92
N SER A 310 6.20 9.17 -39.63
CA SER A 310 5.71 10.12 -40.63
C SER A 310 6.84 10.92 -41.27
N PHE A 311 7.81 11.35 -40.46
CA PHE A 311 8.99 12.09 -40.91
C PHE A 311 9.88 11.24 -41.82
N LEU A 312 10.17 10.00 -41.41
CA LEU A 312 10.97 9.07 -42.21
C LEU A 312 10.27 8.69 -43.52
N ASN A 313 8.95 8.43 -43.49
CA ASN A 313 8.16 8.17 -44.69
C ASN A 313 8.17 9.36 -45.65
N TRP A 314 8.02 10.59 -45.15
CA TRP A 314 8.13 11.81 -45.94
C TRP A 314 9.55 11.98 -46.54
N SER A 315 10.60 11.56 -45.83
CA SER A 315 11.98 11.61 -46.33
C SER A 315 12.36 10.48 -47.30
N GLY A 316 11.60 9.38 -47.31
CA GLY A 316 11.86 8.16 -48.08
C GLY A 316 10.96 7.97 -49.29
N THR A 317 10.10 8.95 -49.63
CA THR A 317 9.32 8.93 -50.87
C THR A 317 10.23 8.91 -52.12
N PRO A 318 9.84 8.22 -53.21
CA PRO A 318 10.69 8.02 -54.41
C PRO A 318 11.21 9.29 -55.08
N GLU A 319 10.64 10.45 -54.78
CA GLU A 319 11.09 11.76 -55.27
C GLU A 319 12.44 12.24 -54.67
N TYR A 320 13.06 11.48 -53.74
CA TYR A 320 14.30 11.87 -53.04
C TYR A 320 15.44 10.84 -53.06
N THR A 321 15.27 9.70 -53.73
CA THR A 321 16.34 8.70 -53.90
C THR A 321 17.25 8.96 -55.11
N ASP A 322 16.83 9.79 -56.06
CA ASP A 322 17.52 10.02 -57.35
C ASP A 322 18.24 11.38 -57.44
N TYR A 323 18.94 11.77 -56.38
CA TYR A 323 19.93 12.86 -56.48
C TYR A 323 21.33 12.26 -56.35
N GLU A 324 21.73 11.46 -57.34
CA GLU A 324 23.15 11.25 -57.62
C GLU A 324 23.69 12.56 -58.20
N GLU A 325 24.74 13.09 -57.58
CA GLU A 325 25.49 14.25 -58.06
C GLU A 325 26.00 13.99 -59.48
N ILE A 326 25.66 14.86 -60.43
CA ILE A 326 26.36 15.00 -61.72
C ILE A 326 27.44 16.05 -61.56
#